data_AF-A0A7X7FRJ1-F1
#
_entry.id   AF-A0A7X7FRJ1-F1
#
_cell.length_a   1.000
_cell.length_b   1.000
_cell.length_c   1.000
_cell.angle_alpha   90.00
_cell.angle_beta   90.00
_cell.angle_gamma   90.00
#
_symmetry.space_group_name_H-M   'P 1'
#
loop_
_entity.id
_entity.type
_entity.pdbx_description
1 polymer ?
#
loop_
_entity_poly.entity_id
_entity_poly.type
_entity_poly.pdbx_seq_one_letter_code
_entity_poly.pdbx_strand_id
1 'polypeptide(L)'
;MLEALREEVYRANMALPANRLAVWSGGNVSGRDPATGLIVIKPSGVLFEELAPDNMAVIDIDGNIVEATLGPSTDTASHLSIYRHRP
;
A
#
# COMPACT_ATOMS: atom_id res chain seq x y z
N MET A 1 10.43 5.09 -7.30
CA MET A 1 11.14 3.91 -6.74
C MET A 1 10.20 2.71 -6.66
N LEU A 2 10.74 1.48 -6.68
CA LEU A 2 9.99 0.22 -6.51
C LEU A 2 8.80 0.08 -7.48
N GLU A 3 8.99 0.45 -8.74
CA GLU A 3 7.94 0.57 -9.76
C GLU A 3 7.16 -0.74 -9.95
N ALA A 4 7.87 -1.88 -9.95
CA ALA A 4 7.24 -3.20 -10.07
C ALA A 4 6.34 -3.54 -8.86
N LEU A 5 6.79 -3.23 -7.63
CA LEU A 5 6.01 -3.49 -6.42
C LEU A 5 4.82 -2.53 -6.31
N ARG A 6 4.97 -1.28 -6.74
CA ARG A 6 3.87 -0.31 -6.86
C ARG A 6 2.77 -0.81 -7.78
N GLU A 7 3.16 -1.32 -8.95
CA GLU A 7 2.22 -1.92 -9.91
C GLU A 7 1.50 -3.14 -9.32
N GLU A 8 2.22 -4.02 -8.62
CA GLU A 8 1.63 -5.19 -7.97
C GLU A 8 0.61 -4.82 -6.88
N VAL A 9 1.00 -3.90 -5.98
CA VAL A 9 0.13 -3.41 -4.91
C VAL A 9 -1.07 -2.65 -5.47
N TYR A 10 -0.89 -1.87 -6.53
CA TYR A 10 -1.99 -1.22 -7.25
C TYR A 10 -3.00 -2.24 -7.77
N ARG A 11 -2.54 -3.26 -8.52
CA ARG A 11 -3.42 -4.32 -9.07
C ARG A 11 -4.15 -5.08 -7.96
N ALA A 12 -3.47 -5.38 -6.86
CA ALA A 12 -4.09 -6.03 -5.71
C ALA A 12 -5.17 -5.18 -5.06
N ASN A 13 -4.95 -3.87 -4.92
CA ASN A 13 -5.98 -2.94 -4.45
C ASN A 13 -7.17 -2.88 -5.42
N MET A 14 -6.95 -2.84 -6.74
CA MET A 14 -8.03 -2.85 -7.74
C MET A 14 -8.81 -4.17 -7.80
N ALA A 15 -8.21 -5.27 -7.37
CA ALA A 15 -8.91 -6.54 -7.25
C ALA A 15 -9.97 -6.52 -6.13
N LEU A 16 -9.83 -5.69 -5.09
CA LEU A 16 -10.80 -5.60 -4.00
C LEU A 16 -12.20 -5.18 -4.48
N PRO A 17 -12.40 -4.04 -5.18
CA PRO A 17 -13.71 -3.68 -5.70
C PRO A 17 -14.19 -4.61 -6.82
N ALA A 18 -13.27 -5.11 -7.67
CA ALA A 18 -13.62 -6.06 -8.73
C ALA A 18 -14.25 -7.35 -8.18
N ASN A 19 -13.85 -7.77 -6.98
CA ASN A 19 -14.38 -8.94 -6.28
C ASN A 19 -15.42 -8.62 -5.20
N ARG A 20 -15.92 -7.37 -5.14
CA ARG A 20 -16.93 -6.92 -4.16
C ARG A 20 -16.48 -7.07 -2.70
N LEU A 21 -15.19 -6.95 -2.43
CA LEU A 21 -14.61 -7.05 -1.08
C LEU A 21 -14.46 -5.69 -0.39
N ALA A 22 -14.37 -4.61 -1.17
CA ALA A 22 -14.27 -3.24 -0.68
C ALA A 22 -15.02 -2.28 -1.60
N VAL A 23 -15.42 -1.14 -1.06
CA VAL A 23 -16.14 -0.08 -1.79
C VAL A 23 -15.56 1.28 -1.42
N TRP A 24 -15.78 2.26 -2.30
CA TRP A 24 -15.37 3.66 -2.11
C TRP A 24 -13.86 3.80 -1.86
N SER A 25 -13.43 4.49 -0.80
CA SER A 25 -12.02 4.59 -0.43
C SER A 25 -11.58 3.54 0.61
N GLY A 26 -12.49 2.67 1.07
CA GLY A 26 -12.22 1.68 2.10
C GLY A 26 -11.42 0.47 1.60
N GLY A 27 -10.74 -0.22 2.52
CA GLY A 27 -9.87 -1.36 2.20
C GLY A 27 -8.52 -0.96 1.63
N ASN A 28 -7.49 -1.75 1.92
CA ASN A 28 -6.14 -1.52 1.45
C ASN A 28 -5.33 -2.82 1.38
N VAL A 29 -4.35 -2.82 0.48
CA VAL A 29 -3.31 -3.85 0.37
C VAL A 29 -1.95 -3.18 0.45
N SER A 30 -0.98 -3.87 1.05
CA SER A 30 0.44 -3.52 1.00
C SER A 30 1.28 -4.69 0.48
N GLY A 31 2.48 -4.38 0.00
CA GLY A 31 3.51 -5.35 -0.36
C GLY A 31 4.85 -4.94 0.23
N ARG A 32 5.70 -5.91 0.57
CA ARG A 32 7.05 -5.68 1.10
C ARG A 32 8.07 -6.15 0.07
N ASP A 33 9.02 -5.29 -0.26
CA ASP A 33 10.16 -5.67 -1.08
C ASP A 33 11.17 -6.46 -0.22
N PRO A 34 11.48 -7.73 -0.57
CA PRO A 34 12.39 -8.54 0.22
C PRO A 34 13.85 -8.06 0.17
N ALA A 35 14.24 -7.32 -0.88
CA ALA A 35 15.63 -6.86 -1.04
C ALA A 35 15.95 -5.67 -0.14
N THR A 36 15.06 -4.67 -0.08
CA THR A 36 15.25 -3.44 0.70
C THR A 36 14.51 -3.43 2.04
N GLY A 37 13.52 -4.30 2.20
CA GLY A 37 12.63 -4.32 3.35
C GLY A 37 11.57 -3.22 3.36
N LEU A 38 11.55 -2.35 2.33
CA LEU A 38 10.57 -1.27 2.17
C LEU A 38 9.18 -1.82 1.89
N ILE A 39 8.17 -1.08 2.31
CA ILE A 39 6.76 -1.44 2.18
C ILE A 39 6.06 -0.43 1.28
N VAL A 40 5.33 -0.93 0.29
CA VAL A 40 4.41 -0.14 -0.53
C VAL A 40 2.99 -0.36 -0.03
N ILE A 41 2.23 0.70 0.21
CA ILE A 41 0.85 0.62 0.71
C ILE A 41 -0.06 1.65 0.01
N LYS A 42 -1.35 1.30 -0.11
CA LYS A 42 -2.40 2.21 -0.63
C LYS A 42 -2.38 3.55 0.13
N PRO A 43 -2.55 4.70 -0.57
CA PRO A 43 -2.73 5.99 0.08
C PRO A 43 -4.09 6.11 0.79
N SER A 44 -4.15 6.93 1.83
CA SER A 44 -5.37 7.17 2.61
C SER A 44 -6.35 8.06 1.85
N GLY A 45 -7.65 7.74 1.95
CA GLY A 45 -8.74 8.59 1.45
C GLY A 45 -8.92 8.64 -0.06
N VAL A 46 -8.11 7.90 -0.84
CA VAL A 46 -8.18 7.89 -2.31
C VAL A 46 -9.21 6.87 -2.79
N LEU A 47 -10.06 7.27 -3.74
CA LEU A 47 -11.02 6.39 -4.39
C LEU A 47 -10.30 5.36 -5.26
N PHE A 48 -10.83 4.14 -5.37
CA PHE A 48 -10.22 3.13 -6.25
C PHE A 48 -10.08 3.60 -7.70
N GLU A 49 -11.02 4.40 -8.21
CA GLU A 49 -10.96 4.97 -9.56
C GLU A 49 -9.86 6.02 -9.78
N GLU A 50 -9.32 6.57 -8.69
CA GLU A 50 -8.24 7.57 -8.68
C GLU A 50 -6.89 6.96 -8.30
N LEU A 51 -6.85 5.68 -7.95
CA LEU A 51 -5.60 4.99 -7.64
C LEU A 51 -4.74 4.86 -8.89
N ALA A 52 -3.44 5.05 -8.70
CA ALA A 52 -2.43 4.83 -9.71
C ALA A 52 -1.18 4.22 -9.04
N PRO A 53 -0.35 3.45 -9.76
CA PRO A 53 0.91 2.95 -9.21
C PRO A 53 1.78 4.05 -8.57
N ASP A 54 1.80 5.22 -9.20
CA ASP A 54 2.62 6.36 -8.78
C ASP A 54 2.14 7.02 -7.48
N ASN A 55 0.86 6.88 -7.12
CA ASN A 55 0.32 7.48 -5.89
C ASN A 55 0.32 6.53 -4.67
N MET A 56 0.90 5.34 -4.80
CA MET A 56 1.19 4.48 -3.66
C MET A 56 2.21 5.14 -2.72
N ALA A 57 2.15 4.84 -1.43
CA ALA A 57 3.12 5.31 -0.46
C ALA A 57 4.19 4.24 -0.23
N VAL A 58 5.47 4.65 -0.22
CA VAL A 58 6.60 3.82 0.18
C VAL A 58 7.04 4.25 1.58
N ILE A 59 7.08 3.28 2.49
CA ILE A 59 7.45 3.47 3.90
C ILE A 59 8.50 2.43 4.31
N ASP A 60 9.23 2.72 5.38
CA ASP A 60 10.10 1.73 6.03
C ASP A 60 9.33 0.89 7.07
N ILE A 61 10.04 -0.07 7.69
CA ILE A 61 9.45 -0.97 8.70
C ILE A 61 9.05 -0.25 9.98
N ASP A 62 9.58 0.94 10.24
CA ASP A 62 9.23 1.77 11.40
C ASP A 62 8.03 2.68 11.11
N GLY A 63 7.63 2.78 9.84
CA GLY A 63 6.51 3.58 9.36
C GLY A 63 6.89 4.98 8.94
N ASN A 64 8.20 5.27 8.80
CA ASN A 64 8.64 6.53 8.23
C ASN A 64 8.37 6.54 6.72
N ILE A 65 7.91 7.68 6.22
CA ILE A 65 7.66 7.87 4.80
C ILE A 65 9.01 8.01 4.09
N VAL A 66 9.27 7.11 3.14
CA VAL A 66 10.44 7.16 2.26
C VAL A 66 10.10 7.92 0.99
N GLU A 67 8.94 7.65 0.38
CA GLU A 67 8.48 8.34 -0.82
C GLU A 67 6.95 8.29 -0.90
N ALA A 68 6.28 9.45 -0.84
CA ALA A 68 4.85 9.53 -1.06
C ALA A 68 4.41 10.95 -1.47
N THR A 69 3.45 11.04 -2.38
CA THR A 69 2.73 12.29 -2.70
C THR A 69 1.45 12.43 -1.87
N LEU A 70 0.88 11.29 -1.44
CA LEU A 70 -0.31 11.20 -0.60
C LEU A 70 0.03 10.39 0.67
N GLY A 71 -0.60 10.71 1.79
CA GLY A 71 -0.35 10.00 3.04
C GLY A 71 -0.69 8.50 2.94
N PRO A 72 0.07 7.61 3.60
CA PRO A 72 -0.21 6.17 3.58
C PRO A 72 -1.53 5.84 4.30
N SER A 73 -2.08 4.65 4.05
CA SER A 73 -3.32 4.18 4.70
C SER A 73 -3.28 4.35 6.23
N THR A 74 -4.42 4.68 6.85
CA THR A 74 -4.57 4.73 8.31
C THR A 74 -4.26 3.38 8.98
N ASP A 75 -4.38 2.27 8.25
CA ASP A 75 -4.11 0.92 8.73
C ASP A 75 -2.62 0.52 8.67
N THR A 76 -1.73 1.44 8.29
CA THR A 76 -0.29 1.19 8.16
C THR A 76 0.32 0.51 9.39
N ALA A 77 -0.05 0.96 10.60
CA ALA A 77 0.48 0.39 11.83
C ALA A 77 0.15 -1.12 11.97
N SER A 78 -1.04 -1.54 11.53
CA SER A 78 -1.46 -2.95 11.53
C SER A 78 -0.61 -3.79 10.57
N HIS A 79 -0.36 -3.28 9.35
CA HIS A 79 0.46 -3.95 8.35
C HIS A 79 1.90 -4.11 8.82
N LEU A 80 2.49 -3.05 9.35
CA LEU A 80 3.85 -3.08 9.90
C LEU A 80 3.99 -4.04 11.06
N SER A 81 2.98 -4.14 11.94
CA SER A 81 2.96 -5.13 13.01
C SER A 81 3.09 -6.56 12.46
N ILE A 82 2.36 -6.89 11.39
CA ILE A 82 2.44 -8.20 10.74
C ILE A 82 3.85 -8.43 10.16
N TYR A 83 4.37 -7.49 9.37
CA TYR A 83 5.69 -7.64 8.74
C TYR A 83 6.85 -7.75 9.76
N ARG A 84 6.75 -7.11 10.93
CA ARG A 84 7.75 -7.24 12.00
C ARG A 84 7.75 -8.62 12.65
N HIS A 85 6.60 -9.27 12.74
CA HIS A 85 6.45 -10.57 13.41
C HIS A 85 6.43 -11.77 12.45
N ARG A 86 6.38 -11.53 11.13
CA ARG A 86 6.37 -12.54 10.07
C ARG A 86 7.38 -12.19 8.98
N PRO A 87 8.68 -12.50 9.20
CA PRO A 87 9.75 -12.18 8.26
C PRO A 87 9.70 -13.02 6.98
#